data_AF-A0A0D3HS17-F1
#
_entry.id   AF-A0A0D3HS17-F1
#
_cell.length_a   1.000
_cell.length_b   1.000
_cell.length_c   1.000
_cell.angle_alpha   90.00
_cell.angle_beta   90.00
_cell.angle_gamma   90.00
#
_symmetry.space_group_name_H-M   'P 1'
#
loop_
_entity.id
_entity.type
_entity.pdbx_description
1 polymer ?
#
loop_
_entity_poly.entity_id
_entity_poly.type
_entity_poly.pdbx_seq_one_letter_code
_entity_poly.pdbx_strand_id
1 'polypeptide(L)' 'MNVWVMNVVPVDSPDTLPIIYERGLFGMYHDWCESFSTYPRSYDLLHADHLFSKLKKRCKLLPVMVEVDRRYWEGIL' A
#
# COMPACT_ATOMS: atom_id res chain seq x y z
N MET A 1 0.45 -5.43 23.06
CA MET A 1 0.92 -4.94 21.75
C MET A 1 -0.32 -4.49 21.01
N ASN A 2 -0.43 -3.22 20.63
CA ASN A 2 -1.60 -2.73 19.87
C ASN A 2 -1.17 -2.64 18.40
N VAL A 3 -1.81 -3.43 17.54
CA VAL A 3 -1.52 -3.44 16.10
C VAL A 3 -2.62 -2.66 15.39
N TRP A 4 -2.24 -1.64 14.62
CA TRP A 4 -3.12 -0.92 13.71
C TRP A 4 -2.96 -1.46 12.29
N VAL A 5 -4.07 -1.54 11.55
CA VAL A 5 -4.08 -1.98 10.14
C VAL A 5 -4.64 -0.84 9.30
N MET A 6 -3.88 -0.41 8.30
CA MET A 6 -4.33 0.53 7.29
C MET A 6 -4.48 -0.19 5.94
N ASN A 7 -5.68 -0.13 5.37
CA ASN A 7 -5.99 -0.78 4.10
C ASN A 7 -5.80 0.20 2.94
N VAL A 8 -4.94 -0.13 1.98
CA VAL A 8 -4.73 0.73 0.79
C VAL A 8 -5.36 0.08 -0.42
N VAL A 9 -6.41 0.72 -0.97
CA VAL A 9 -7.15 0.25 -2.14
C VAL A 9 -6.59 0.92 -3.39
N PRO A 10 -6.07 0.17 -4.39
CA PRO A 10 -5.64 0.75 -5.65
C PRO A 10 -6.81 1.41 -6.40
N VAL A 11 -6.57 2.57 -7.00
CA VAL A 11 -7.61 3.30 -7.78
C VAL A 11 -8.17 2.51 -8.98
N ASP A 12 -7.44 1.54 -9.51
CA ASP A 12 -7.91 0.64 -10.60
C ASP A 12 -8.72 -0.56 -10.10
N SER A 13 -8.93 -0.70 -8.80
CA SER A 13 -9.63 -1.84 -8.20
C SER A 13 -11.09 -1.50 -7.86
N PRO A 14 -12.00 -2.48 -7.76
CA PRO A 14 -13.39 -2.22 -7.40
C PRO A 14 -13.51 -1.49 -6.06
N ASP A 15 -14.54 -0.64 -5.95
CA ASP A 15 -14.84 0.12 -4.73
C ASP A 15 -15.13 -0.80 -3.54
N THR A 16 -14.07 -1.06 -2.78
CA THR A 16 -14.06 -1.91 -1.59
C THR A 16 -13.90 -1.11 -0.30
N LEU A 17 -13.56 0.18 -0.41
CA LEU A 17 -13.39 1.07 0.75
C LEU A 17 -14.67 1.23 1.61
N PRO A 18 -15.89 1.30 1.07
CA PRO A 18 -17.11 1.31 1.88
C PRO A 18 -17.20 0.07 2.78
N ILE A 19 -16.90 -1.11 2.24
CA ILE A 19 -16.94 -2.41 2.95
C ILE A 19 -15.85 -2.50 4.03
N ILE A 20 -14.72 -1.81 3.84
CA ILE A 20 -13.65 -1.70 4.85
C ILE A 20 -14.13 -0.82 6.02
N TYR A 21 -14.77 0.31 5.74
CA TYR A 21 -15.32 1.20 6.78
C TYR A 21 -16.51 0.59 7.53
N GLU A 22 -17.40 -0.15 6.87
CA GLU A 22 -18.49 -0.91 7.52
C GLU A 22 -17.97 -1.93 8.54
N ARG A 23 -16.73 -2.39 8.40
CA ARG A 23 -16.04 -3.30 9.34
C ARG A 23 -15.25 -2.58 10.43
N GLY A 24 -15.33 -1.25 10.51
CA GLY A 24 -14.60 -0.44 11.49
C GLY A 24 -13.09 -0.37 11.25
N LEU A 25 -12.62 -0.70 10.03
CA LEU A 25 -11.21 -0.62 9.65
C LEU A 25 -10.92 0.69 8.93
N PHE A 26 -9.67 1.17 9.07
CA PHE A 26 -9.21 2.35 8.34
C PHE A 26 -8.67 1.96 6.96
N GLY A 27 -8.92 2.80 5.96
CA GLY A 27 -8.31 2.65 4.65
C GLY A 27 -8.35 3.92 3.80
N MET A 28 -7.66 3.88 2.67
CA MET A 28 -7.60 4.98 1.70
C MET A 28 -7.44 4.46 0.28
N TYR A 29 -7.85 5.26 -0.71
CA TYR A 29 -7.47 5.05 -2.09
C TYR A 29 -6.07 5.61 -2.36
N HIS A 30 -5.30 4.93 -3.21
CA HIS A 30 -4.00 5.41 -3.67
C HIS A 30 -3.65 4.86 -5.06
N ASP A 31 -3.07 5.69 -5.94
CA ASP A 31 -2.42 5.19 -7.17
C ASP A 31 -0.95 4.88 -6.87
N TRP A 32 -0.65 3.59 -6.76
CA TRP A 32 0.70 3.07 -6.54
C TRP A 32 1.69 3.38 -7.67
N CYS A 33 1.24 3.94 -8.79
CA CYS A 33 2.12 4.48 -9.83
C CYS A 33 2.65 5.89 -9.49
N GLU A 34 2.11 6.55 -8.47
CA GLU A 34 2.61 7.81 -7.91
C GLU A 34 3.40 7.59 -6.60
N SER A 35 4.18 8.60 -6.18
CA SER A 35 4.86 8.56 -4.88
C SER A 35 3.90 8.90 -3.74
N PHE A 36 4.00 8.16 -2.63
CA PHE A 36 3.24 8.48 -1.42
C PHE A 36 3.83 9.71 -0.71
N SER A 37 2.98 10.69 -0.40
CA SER A 37 3.30 11.85 0.43
C SER A 37 3.48 11.55 1.94
N THR A 38 3.46 10.28 2.35
CA THR A 38 3.58 9.85 3.76
C THR A 38 5.02 9.81 4.25
N TYR A 39 5.21 9.95 5.56
CA TYR A 39 6.51 9.88 6.21
C TYR A 39 7.17 8.48 6.03
N PRO A 40 8.52 8.43 5.88
CA PRO A 40 9.28 7.18 6.01
C PRO A 40 8.98 6.50 7.35
N ARG A 41 9.00 5.16 7.40
CA ARG A 41 8.85 4.35 8.63
C ARG A 41 7.53 4.49 9.37
N SER A 42 6.42 4.52 8.61
CA SER A 42 5.06 4.59 9.19
C SER A 42 4.38 3.23 9.40
N TYR A 43 4.99 2.12 8.94
CA TYR A 43 4.37 0.79 8.94
C TYR A 43 5.41 -0.32 9.14
N ASP A 44 5.10 -1.30 9.98
CA ASP A 44 5.99 -2.42 10.31
C ASP A 44 5.82 -3.61 9.36
N LEU A 45 4.64 -3.77 8.74
CA LEU A 45 4.32 -4.90 7.86
C LEU A 45 3.48 -4.47 6.67
N LEU A 46 3.88 -4.87 5.46
CA LEU A 46 3.10 -4.75 4.23
C LEU A 46 2.51 -6.11 3.88
N HIS A 47 1.20 -6.18 3.65
CA HIS A 47 0.59 -7.30 2.95
C HIS A 47 -0.04 -6.78 1.65
N ALA A 48 0.32 -7.40 0.52
CA ALA A 48 -0.13 -7.00 -0.80
C ALA A 48 -0.40 -8.23 -1.67
N ASP A 49 -1.67 -8.59 -1.83
CA ASP A 49 -2.09 -9.70 -2.70
C ASP A 49 -2.28 -9.22 -4.16
N HIS A 50 -1.71 -9.97 -5.12
CA HIS A 50 -1.78 -9.71 -6.57
C HIS A 50 -1.45 -8.26 -7.03
N LEU A 51 -0.87 -7.42 -6.17
CA LEU A 51 -0.60 -6.01 -6.47
C LEU A 51 0.42 -5.86 -7.63
N PHE A 52 1.57 -6.55 -7.52
CA PHE A 52 2.64 -6.44 -8.51
C PHE A 52 2.24 -6.90 -9.93
N SER A 53 1.33 -7.87 -10.07
CA SER A 53 0.87 -8.34 -11.38
C SER A 53 -0.09 -7.36 -12.07
N LYS A 54 -0.84 -6.57 -11.30
CA LYS A 54 -1.63 -5.43 -11.79
C LYS A 54 -0.72 -4.24 -12.11
N LEU A 55 0.16 -3.84 -11.19
CA LEU A 55 1.05 -2.68 -11.37
C LEU A 55 2.01 -2.83 -12.55
N LYS A 56 2.56 -4.03 -12.79
CA LYS A 56 3.44 -4.32 -13.95
C LYS A 56 2.78 -4.00 -15.31
N LYS A 57 1.45 -3.89 -15.39
CA LYS A 57 0.73 -3.49 -16.61
C LYS A 57 0.55 -1.98 -16.76
N ARG A 58 0.59 -1.20 -15.68
CA ARG A 58 0.38 0.27 -15.69
C ARG A 58 1.66 1.08 -15.51
N CYS A 59 2.59 0.64 -14.67
CA CYS A 59 3.79 1.42 -14.33
C CYS A 59 5.02 0.55 -14.02
N LYS A 60 6.18 1.21 -13.90
CA LYS A 60 7.45 0.55 -13.63
C LYS A 60 7.49 0.04 -12.19
N LEU A 61 7.87 -1.21 -12.00
CA LEU A 61 7.96 -1.86 -10.68
C LEU A 61 9.02 -1.22 -9.75
N LEU A 62 10.10 -0.71 -10.33
CA LEU A 62 11.26 -0.15 -9.61
C LEU A 62 10.89 1.03 -8.70
N PRO A 63 10.24 2.11 -9.16
CA PRO A 63 9.73 3.18 -8.29
C PRO A 63 8.88 2.67 -7.11
N VAL A 64 7.99 1.71 -7.36
CA VAL A 64 7.11 1.14 -6.32
C VAL A 64 7.92 0.41 -5.26
N MET A 65 8.91 -0.40 -5.68
CA MET A 65 9.81 -1.10 -4.75
C MET A 65 10.64 -0.14 -3.90
N VAL A 66 11.15 0.95 -4.48
CA VAL A 66 11.89 1.99 -3.73
C VAL A 66 10.98 2.72 -2.74
N GLU A 67 9.72 2.98 -3.09
CA GLU A 67 8.76 3.59 -2.17
C GLU A 67 8.27 2.63 -1.07
N VAL A 68 8.31 1.32 -1.30
CA VAL A 68 8.09 0.30 -0.26
C VAL A 68 9.30 0.31 0.68
N ASP A 69 10.52 0.16 0.16
CA ASP A 69 11.77 0.19 0.95
C ASP A 69 11.88 1.46 1.84
N ARG A 70 11.58 2.64 1.29
CA ARG A 70 11.56 3.92 2.04
C ARG A 70 10.63 3.91 3.27
N ARG A 71 9.58 3.08 3.28
CA ARG A 71 8.55 3.08 4.35
C ARG A 71 8.59 1.84 5.24
N TYR A 72 9.09 0.72 4.74
CA TYR A 72 9.32 -0.52 5.47
C TYR A 72 10.83 -0.72 5.72
N TRP A 73 11.42 0.26 6.40
CA TRP A 73 12.83 0.21 6.82
C TRP A 73 13.01 -0.80 7.94
N GLU A 74 13.41 -2.03 7.60
CA GLU A 74 14.49 -2.79 8.26
C GLU A 74 15.00 -3.89 7.32
N GLY A 75 16.18 -3.67 6.71
CA GLY A 75 17.15 -4.73 6.40
C GLY A 75 16.80 -5.81 5.36
N ILE A 76 16.71 -5.45 4.07
CA ILE A 76 17.01 -6.40 2.98
C ILE A 76 18.11 -5.84 2.07
N LEU A 77 19.35 -5.95 2.56
CA LEU A 77 20.60 -6.09 1.80
C LEU A 77 21.49 -7.11 2.52
#